data_AF-A0A6F9ZYP1-F1
#
_entry.id   AF-A0A6F9ZYP1-F1
#
_cell.length_a   1.000
_cell.length_b   1.000
_cell.length_c   1.000
_cell.angle_alpha   90.00
_cell.angle_beta   90.00
_cell.angle_gamma   90.00
#
_symmetry.space_group_name_H-M   'P 1'
#
loop_
_entity.id
_entity.type
_entity.pdbx_description
1 polymer ?
#
loop_
_entity_poly.entity_id
_entity_poly.type
_entity_poly.pdbx_seq_one_letter_code
_entity_poly.pdbx_strand_id
1 'polypeptide(L)'
;MKATTRVILRSVAATPLRVAVVYAGVMAILAVDWRPLPEWTPDAAGYAIQFAASYLLAFWVLHGRSTRWSDGAIVAFTFITLGTMLELLLVAILRGPDPQAVANVFTWQSAMLFVVYALGVFVATWQVRGRWAKLEARI
;
A
#
# COMPACT_ATOMS: atom_id res chain seq x y z
N MET A 1 16.90 16.13 -13.06
CA MET A 1 15.64 15.35 -13.02
C MET A 1 14.64 16.04 -12.07
N LYS A 2 13.42 16.36 -12.54
CA LYS A 2 12.39 17.08 -11.75
C LYS A 2 12.00 16.28 -10.49
N ALA A 3 11.64 16.96 -9.41
CA ALA A 3 11.29 16.33 -8.12
C ALA A 3 10.16 15.29 -8.27
N THR A 4 9.12 15.62 -9.02
CA THR A 4 8.00 14.72 -9.33
C THR A 4 8.42 13.46 -10.10
N THR A 5 9.33 13.57 -11.07
CA THR A 5 9.88 12.40 -11.79
C THR A 5 10.59 11.43 -10.85
N ARG A 6 11.32 11.96 -9.85
CA ARG A 6 11.94 11.12 -8.80
C ARG A 6 10.90 10.41 -7.93
N VAL A 7 9.80 11.09 -7.57
CA VAL A 7 8.71 10.47 -6.81
C VAL A 7 8.09 9.33 -7.60
N ILE A 8 7.77 9.54 -8.88
CA ILE A 8 7.21 8.51 -9.75
C ILE A 8 8.12 7.28 -9.79
N LEU A 9 9.41 7.46 -10.15
CA LEU A 9 10.35 6.34 -10.26
C LEU A 9 10.50 5.56 -8.95
N ARG A 10 10.57 6.26 -7.82
CA ARG A 10 10.66 5.60 -6.51
C ARG A 10 9.38 4.90 -6.12
N SER A 11 8.22 5.48 -6.45
CA SER A 11 6.92 4.83 -6.22
C SER A 11 6.82 3.54 -7.01
N VAL A 12 7.18 3.55 -8.31
CA VAL A 12 7.22 2.35 -9.15
C VAL A 12 8.18 1.31 -8.59
N ALA A 13 9.39 1.71 -8.20
CA ALA A 13 10.38 0.79 -7.63
C ALA A 13 9.97 0.24 -6.25
N ALA A 14 9.19 0.98 -5.47
CA ALA A 14 8.68 0.55 -4.17
C ALA A 14 7.47 -0.40 -4.29
N THR A 15 6.74 -0.38 -5.41
CA THR A 15 5.53 -1.19 -5.58
C THR A 15 5.81 -2.70 -5.45
N PRO A 16 6.82 -3.31 -6.11
CA PRO A 16 7.11 -4.74 -5.93
C PRO A 16 7.41 -5.11 -4.48
N LEU A 17 8.16 -4.25 -3.78
CA LEU A 17 8.44 -4.45 -2.36
C LEU A 17 7.16 -4.36 -1.50
N ARG A 18 6.26 -3.40 -1.80
CA ARG A 18 4.96 -3.32 -1.13
C ARG A 18 4.18 -4.60 -1.29
N VAL A 19 4.06 -5.07 -2.53
CA VAL A 19 3.31 -6.29 -2.87
C VAL A 19 3.93 -7.50 -2.17
N ALA A 20 5.26 -7.62 -2.15
CA ALA A 20 5.93 -8.70 -1.44
C ALA A 20 5.65 -8.69 0.08
N VAL A 21 5.71 -7.51 0.72
CA VAL A 21 5.41 -7.36 2.16
C VAL A 21 3.97 -7.72 2.46
N VAL A 22 3.04 -7.23 1.65
CA VAL A 22 1.60 -7.51 1.79
C VAL A 22 1.34 -9.00 1.63
N TYR A 23 1.86 -9.60 0.56
CA TYR A 23 1.70 -11.02 0.28
C TYR A 23 2.27 -11.88 1.42
N ALA A 24 3.50 -11.60 1.86
CA ALA A 24 4.10 -12.32 2.98
C ALA A 24 3.28 -12.18 4.27
N GLY A 25 2.75 -10.98 4.54
CA GLY A 25 1.90 -10.73 5.69
C GLY A 25 0.56 -11.47 5.63
N VAL A 26 -0.08 -11.53 4.46
CA VAL A 26 -1.30 -12.31 4.26
C VAL A 26 -1.02 -13.80 4.45
N MET A 27 0.08 -14.32 3.90
CA MET A 27 0.46 -15.73 4.11
C MET A 27 0.73 -16.03 5.58
N ALA A 28 1.34 -15.10 6.32
CA ALA A 28 1.54 -15.23 7.75
C ALA A 28 0.20 -15.23 8.52
N ILE A 29 -0.76 -14.38 8.16
CA ILE A 29 -2.11 -14.39 8.74
C ILE A 29 -2.80 -15.74 8.51
N LEU A 30 -2.72 -16.27 7.28
CA LEU A 30 -3.33 -17.55 6.92
C LEU A 30 -2.68 -18.75 7.62
N ALA A 31 -1.43 -18.63 8.06
CA ALA A 31 -0.71 -19.67 8.79
C ALA A 31 -1.05 -19.75 10.29
N VAL A 32 -1.75 -18.74 10.83
CA VAL A 32 -2.12 -18.66 12.25
C VAL A 32 -3.51 -19.26 12.47
N ASP A 33 -3.68 -20.02 13.56
CA ASP A 33 -5.00 -20.47 14.01
C ASP A 33 -5.68 -19.37 14.84
N TRP A 34 -6.73 -18.79 14.28
CA TRP A 34 -7.49 -17.67 14.88
C TRP A 34 -8.69 -18.13 15.71
N ARG A 35 -8.88 -19.44 15.95
CA ARG A 35 -10.05 -20.00 16.64
C ARG A 35 -10.38 -19.47 18.05
N PRO A 36 -9.49 -18.83 18.84
CA PRO A 36 -9.92 -18.14 20.07
C PRO A 36 -10.41 -16.70 19.84
N LEU A 37 -10.31 -16.17 18.62
CA LEU A 37 -10.59 -14.77 18.29
C LEU A 37 -11.84 -14.64 17.40
N PRO A 38 -12.49 -13.45 17.37
CA PRO A 38 -13.62 -13.20 16.49
C PRO A 38 -13.29 -13.44 15.01
N GLU A 39 -14.29 -13.85 14.22
CA GLU A 39 -14.12 -14.18 12.79
C GLU A 39 -13.58 -13.02 11.94
N TRP A 40 -13.78 -11.77 12.37
CA TRP A 40 -13.29 -10.59 11.67
C TRP A 40 -11.78 -10.31 11.88
N THR A 41 -11.13 -11.03 12.80
CA THR A 41 -9.75 -10.74 13.21
C THR A 41 -8.72 -10.94 12.08
N PRO A 42 -8.78 -12.00 11.27
CA PRO A 42 -7.88 -12.17 10.11
C PRO A 42 -8.01 -11.04 9.10
N ASP A 43 -9.25 -10.58 8.83
CA ASP A 43 -9.52 -9.48 7.90
C ASP A 43 -8.94 -8.16 8.43
N ALA A 44 -9.16 -7.87 9.72
CA ALA A 44 -8.61 -6.68 10.37
C ALA A 44 -7.07 -6.70 10.38
N ALA A 45 -6.46 -7.85 10.64
CA ALA A 45 -5.00 -8.02 10.54
C ALA A 45 -4.53 -7.77 9.10
N GLY A 46 -5.26 -8.27 8.10
CA GLY A 46 -4.99 -8.02 6.69
C GLY A 46 -5.00 -6.53 6.37
N TYR A 47 -6.05 -5.82 6.77
CA TYR A 47 -6.15 -4.36 6.60
C TYR A 47 -5.02 -3.62 7.31
N ALA A 48 -4.63 -4.04 8.51
CA ALA A 48 -3.53 -3.42 9.25
C ALA A 48 -2.18 -3.59 8.52
N ILE A 49 -1.90 -4.76 7.98
CA ILE A 49 -0.68 -5.01 7.18
C ILE A 49 -0.69 -4.15 5.91
N GLN A 50 -1.82 -4.10 5.22
CA GLN A 50 -1.99 -3.30 3.99
C GLN A 50 -1.75 -1.81 4.25
N PHE A 51 -2.32 -1.30 5.35
CA PHE A 51 -2.11 0.06 5.83
C PHE A 51 -0.63 0.30 6.15
N ALA A 52 -0.02 -0.56 6.98
CA ALA A 52 1.35 -0.40 7.43
C ALA A 52 2.35 -0.42 6.27
N ALA A 53 2.22 -1.39 5.36
CA ALA A 53 3.07 -1.50 4.17
C ALA A 53 2.96 -0.24 3.29
N SER A 54 1.74 0.23 3.05
CA SER A 54 1.50 1.42 2.22
C SER A 54 1.97 2.69 2.88
N TYR A 55 1.75 2.85 4.19
CA TYR A 55 2.24 3.98 4.99
C TYR A 55 3.77 4.02 4.99
N LEU A 56 4.44 2.94 5.38
CA LEU A 56 5.90 2.92 5.53
C LEU A 56 6.61 3.16 4.19
N LEU A 57 6.14 2.52 3.13
CA LEU A 57 6.74 2.69 1.81
C LEU A 57 6.41 4.04 1.19
N ALA A 58 5.20 4.56 1.34
CA ALA A 58 4.89 5.91 0.90
C ALA A 58 5.70 6.95 1.67
N PHE A 59 5.84 6.77 2.99
CA PHE A 59 6.68 7.62 3.82
C PHE A 59 8.12 7.61 3.29
N TRP A 60 8.70 6.44 3.02
CA TRP A 60 10.05 6.32 2.46
C TRP A 60 10.21 6.95 1.07
N VAL A 61 9.21 6.80 0.18
CA VAL A 61 9.20 7.40 -1.15
C VAL A 61 9.22 8.93 -1.06
N LEU A 62 8.39 9.49 -0.18
CA LEU A 62 8.18 10.93 0.00
C LEU A 62 9.23 11.59 0.90
N HIS A 63 9.87 10.83 1.78
CA HIS A 63 10.80 11.34 2.79
C HIS A 63 11.91 12.19 2.16
N GLY A 64 12.09 13.39 2.72
CA GLY A 64 13.20 14.27 2.35
C GLY A 64 13.03 15.00 1.01
N ARG A 65 11.91 14.85 0.28
CA ARG A 65 11.87 15.27 -1.14
C ARG A 65 10.56 15.87 -1.64
N SER A 66 9.45 15.66 -0.96
CA SER A 66 8.18 16.24 -1.38
C SER A 66 7.36 16.79 -0.21
N THR A 67 6.89 18.02 -0.39
CA THR A 67 5.93 18.70 0.49
C THR A 67 4.56 18.89 -0.18
N ARG A 68 4.37 18.35 -1.40
CA ARG A 68 3.17 18.58 -2.19
C ARG A 68 2.17 17.45 -2.02
N TRP A 69 0.90 17.80 -1.87
CA TRP A 69 -0.20 16.82 -1.89
C TRP A 69 -0.29 16.04 -3.19
N SER A 70 0.05 16.67 -4.32
CA SER A 70 0.08 16.04 -5.63
C SER A 70 1.01 14.82 -5.67
N ASP A 71 2.13 14.88 -4.97
CA ASP A 71 3.10 13.78 -4.96
C ASP A 71 2.59 12.61 -4.11
N GLY A 72 1.87 12.89 -3.02
CA GLY A 72 1.13 11.87 -2.27
C GLY A 72 0.07 11.18 -3.12
N ALA A 73 -0.70 11.95 -3.91
CA ALA A 73 -1.69 11.40 -4.84
C ALA A 73 -1.06 10.53 -5.93
N ILE A 74 0.11 10.92 -6.47
CA ILE A 74 0.88 10.11 -7.42
C ILE A 74 1.29 8.78 -6.78
N VAL A 75 1.84 8.80 -5.56
CA VAL A 75 2.24 7.57 -4.85
C VAL A 75 1.03 6.66 -4.63
N ALA A 76 -0.11 7.22 -4.20
CA ALA A 76 -1.34 6.46 -4.01
C ALA A 76 -1.82 5.82 -5.32
N PHE A 77 -1.84 6.59 -6.41
CA PHE A 77 -2.24 6.09 -7.73
C PHE A 77 -1.31 4.97 -8.21
N THR A 78 0.01 5.14 -8.10
CA THR A 78 1.00 4.12 -8.46
C THR A 78 0.80 2.85 -7.64
N PHE A 79 0.67 2.97 -6.31
CA PHE A 79 0.51 1.81 -5.42
C PHE A 79 -0.81 1.08 -5.67
N ILE A 80 -1.91 1.79 -5.93
CA ILE A 80 -3.19 1.17 -6.26
C ILE A 80 -3.10 0.49 -7.62
N THR A 81 -2.73 1.20 -8.67
CA THR A 81 -2.76 0.65 -10.04
C THR A 81 -1.74 -0.46 -10.23
N LEU A 82 -0.46 -0.18 -10.04
CA LEU A 82 0.59 -1.18 -10.26
C LEU A 82 0.59 -2.26 -9.17
N GLY A 83 0.26 -1.90 -7.92
CA GLY A 83 0.21 -2.86 -6.83
C GLY A 83 -0.90 -3.88 -7.05
N THR A 84 -2.10 -3.43 -7.40
CA THR A 84 -3.20 -4.34 -7.72
C THR A 84 -2.92 -5.17 -8.97
N MET A 85 -2.32 -4.61 -10.02
CA MET A 85 -1.93 -5.42 -11.19
C MET A 85 -0.94 -6.53 -10.83
N LEU A 86 0.05 -6.24 -9.97
CA LEU A 86 1.03 -7.23 -9.52
C LEU A 86 0.41 -8.26 -8.58
N GLU A 87 -0.48 -7.85 -7.67
CA GLU A 87 -1.22 -8.76 -6.79
C GLU A 87 -2.09 -9.74 -7.62
N LEU A 88 -2.78 -9.25 -8.65
CA LEU A 88 -3.57 -10.10 -9.56
C LEU A 88 -2.68 -11.05 -10.36
N LEU A 89 -1.53 -10.56 -10.86
CA LEU A 89 -0.57 -11.39 -11.58
C LEU A 89 -0.03 -12.52 -10.69
N LEU A 90 0.30 -12.22 -9.43
CA LEU A 90 0.72 -13.23 -8.45
C LEU A 90 -0.36 -14.26 -8.19
N VAL A 91 -1.62 -13.85 -8.02
CA VAL A 91 -2.75 -14.77 -7.86
C VAL A 91 -2.89 -15.69 -9.08
N ALA A 92 -2.82 -15.14 -10.29
CA ALA A 92 -2.91 -15.91 -11.53
C ALA A 92 -1.75 -16.91 -11.70
N ILE A 93 -0.54 -16.54 -11.29
CA ILE A 93 0.63 -17.44 -11.32
C ILE A 93 0.45 -18.59 -10.32
N LEU A 94 -0.04 -18.30 -9.12
CA LEU A 94 -0.12 -19.28 -8.03
C LEU A 94 -1.34 -20.20 -8.11
N ARG A 95 -2.47 -19.72 -8.60
CA ARG A 95 -3.74 -20.47 -8.65
C ARG A 95 -4.08 -20.99 -10.05
N GLY A 96 -3.27 -20.66 -11.05
CA GLY A 96 -3.57 -20.93 -12.46
C GLY A 96 -4.44 -19.83 -13.08
N PRO A 97 -4.56 -19.79 -14.42
CA PRO A 97 -5.17 -18.70 -15.17
C PRO A 97 -6.71 -18.63 -15.08
N ASP A 98 -7.33 -19.20 -14.03
CA ASP A 98 -8.78 -19.25 -13.90
C ASP A 98 -9.38 -17.83 -13.74
N PRO A 99 -10.10 -17.32 -14.75
CA PRO A 99 -10.63 -15.95 -14.73
C PRO A 99 -11.63 -15.71 -13.60
N GLN A 100 -12.34 -16.75 -13.13
CA GLN A 100 -13.29 -16.65 -12.02
C GLN A 100 -12.59 -16.46 -10.68
N ALA A 101 -11.46 -17.14 -10.45
CA ALA A 101 -10.65 -16.98 -9.26
C ALA A 101 -10.05 -15.56 -9.15
N VAL A 102 -9.75 -14.93 -10.29
CA VAL A 102 -9.23 -13.55 -10.38
C VAL A 102 -10.35 -12.50 -10.25
N ALA A 103 -11.52 -12.74 -10.85
CA ALA A 103 -12.67 -11.83 -10.77
C ALA A 103 -13.27 -11.76 -9.36
N ASN A 104 -13.28 -12.88 -8.64
CA ASN A 104 -13.77 -12.95 -7.25
C ASN A 104 -12.83 -12.26 -6.23
N VAL A 105 -11.64 -11.82 -6.64
CA VAL A 105 -10.76 -10.98 -5.81
C VAL A 105 -11.30 -9.55 -5.69
N PHE A 106 -12.25 -9.11 -6.53
CA PHE A 106 -12.84 -7.78 -6.51
C PHE A 106 -14.26 -7.76 -5.90
N THR A 107 -14.39 -8.13 -4.63
CA THR A 107 -15.64 -7.94 -3.87
C THR A 107 -15.66 -6.59 -3.15
N TRP A 108 -16.75 -6.30 -2.42
CA TRP A 108 -16.87 -5.10 -1.57
C TRP A 108 -15.74 -4.97 -0.54
N GLN A 109 -15.22 -6.10 -0.03
CA GLN A 109 -14.06 -6.15 0.86
C GLN A 109 -12.79 -5.60 0.18
N SER A 110 -12.71 -5.71 -1.15
CA SER A 110 -11.61 -5.21 -1.98
C SER A 110 -11.73 -3.71 -2.24
N ALA A 111 -12.94 -3.15 -2.26
CA ALA A 111 -13.12 -1.70 -2.25
C ALA A 111 -12.59 -1.07 -0.96
N MET A 112 -12.78 -1.74 0.18
CA MET A 112 -12.23 -1.29 1.46
C MET A 112 -10.69 -1.33 1.45
N LEU A 113 -10.06 -2.28 0.75
CA LEU A 113 -8.60 -2.30 0.57
C LEU A 113 -8.10 -1.01 -0.09
N PHE A 114 -8.78 -0.51 -1.13
CA PHE A 114 -8.41 0.75 -1.78
C PHE A 114 -8.48 1.95 -0.85
N VAL A 115 -9.49 1.99 0.02
CA VAL A 115 -9.60 3.03 1.04
C VAL A 115 -8.45 2.94 2.03
N VAL A 116 -8.13 1.75 2.54
CA VAL A 116 -7.03 1.52 3.49
C VAL A 116 -5.68 1.90 2.86
N TYR A 117 -5.46 1.58 1.59
CA TYR A 117 -4.28 2.00 0.84
C TYR A 117 -4.16 3.52 0.76
N ALA A 118 -5.22 4.19 0.31
CA ALA A 118 -5.25 5.64 0.17
C ALA A 118 -5.02 6.33 1.53
N LEU A 119 -5.61 5.80 2.62
CA LEU A 119 -5.39 6.30 3.97
C LEU A 119 -3.94 6.17 4.42
N GLY A 120 -3.28 5.03 4.18
CA GLY A 120 -1.87 4.85 4.51
C GLY A 120 -0.96 5.88 3.82
N VAL A 121 -1.19 6.10 2.52
CA VAL A 121 -0.44 7.11 1.75
C VAL A 121 -0.76 8.53 2.19
N PHE A 122 -2.03 8.82 2.50
CA PHE A 122 -2.46 10.11 3.00
C PHE A 122 -1.76 10.46 4.32
N VAL A 123 -1.77 9.53 5.28
CA VAL A 123 -1.11 9.71 6.59
C VAL A 123 0.40 9.89 6.42
N ALA A 124 1.03 9.11 5.54
CA ALA A 124 2.45 9.28 5.22
C ALA A 124 2.75 10.68 4.66
N THR A 125 1.92 11.14 3.71
CA THR A 125 2.05 12.45 3.10
C THR A 125 1.87 13.56 4.15
N TRP A 126 0.86 13.44 5.01
CA TRP A 126 0.62 14.38 6.11
C TRP A 126 1.82 14.46 7.05
N GLN A 127 2.38 13.31 7.46
CA GLN A 127 3.55 13.26 8.34
C GLN A 127 4.78 13.91 7.72
N VAL A 128 5.09 13.61 6.46
CA VAL A 128 6.25 14.19 5.76
C VAL A 128 6.11 15.71 5.69
N ARG A 129 4.93 16.21 5.31
CA ARG A 129 4.66 17.65 5.25
C ARG A 129 4.77 18.32 6.62
N GLY A 130 4.20 17.71 7.66
CA GLY A 130 4.28 18.23 9.02
C GLY A 130 5.71 18.31 9.57
N ARG A 131 6.58 17.37 9.20
CA ARG A 131 8.00 17.41 9.57
C ARG A 131 8.75 18.56 8.87
N TRP A 132 8.44 18.80 7.60
CA TRP A 132 9.05 19.90 6.85
C TRP A 132 8.61 21.28 7.35
N ALA A 133 7.32 21.46 7.63
CA ALA A 133 6.82 22.71 8.22
C ALA A 133 7.52 23.05 9.55
N LYS A 134 7.81 22.03 10.37
CA LYS A 134 8.57 22.20 11.63
C LYS A 134 10.05 22.53 11.42
N LEU A 135 10.65 22.08 10.32
CA LEU A 135 12.05 22.41 9.98
C LEU A 135 12.15 23.84 9.46
N GLU A 136 11.22 24.27 8.60
CA GLU A 136 11.16 25.65 8.10
C GLU A 136 10.95 26.67 9.23
N ALA A 137 10.13 26.35 10.24
CA ALA A 137 9.92 27.22 11.39
C ALA A 137 11.13 27.34 12.35
N ARG A 138 12.20 26.56 12.15
CA ARG A 138 13.41 26.57 12.98
C ARG A 138 14.60 27.27 12.32
N ILE A 139 14.46 27.66 11.05
CA ILE A 139 15.47 28.38 10.26
C ILE A 139 15.05 29.85 10.23
#